data_AF-A0A929W0Y2-F1
#
_entry.id   AF-A0A929W0Y2-F1
#
_cell.length_a   1.000
_cell.length_b   1.000
_cell.length_c   1.000
_cell.angle_alpha   90.00
_cell.angle_beta   90.00
_cell.angle_gamma   90.00
#
_symmetry.space_group_name_H-M   'P 1'
#
loop_
_entity.id
_entity.type
_entity.pdbx_description
1 polymer ?
#
loop_
_entity_poly.entity_id
_entity_poly.type
_entity_poly.pdbx_seq_one_letter_code
_entity_poly.pdbx_strand_id
1 'polypeptide(L)'
;MRQYPVWLLILLAPTILVPVGTLVFFLFGNILLWPECDSTLLNVLQYLLIQLFWIGPIISFFVSLFFWGWARERSAIYTAIGGLLLTAASICVLALQ
;
A
#
# COMPACT_ATOMS: atom_id res chain seq x y z
N MET A 1 8.05 27.25 -9.75
CA MET A 1 6.64 26.83 -9.78
C MET A 1 6.51 25.51 -9.02
N ARG A 2 5.51 25.34 -8.14
CA ARG A 2 5.29 24.06 -7.44
C ARG A 2 4.79 23.02 -8.45
N GLN A 3 5.66 22.10 -8.84
CA GLN A 3 5.37 21.03 -9.81
C GLN A 3 4.28 20.06 -9.32
N TYR A 4 4.09 19.97 -8.01
CA TYR A 4 3.04 19.19 -7.36
C TYR A 4 2.27 20.07 -6.37
N PRO A 5 0.93 19.99 -6.34
CA PRO A 5 0.16 20.70 -5.34
C PRO A 5 0.33 20.05 -3.96
N VAL A 6 0.39 20.88 -2.91
CA VAL A 6 0.66 20.41 -1.54
C VAL A 6 -0.41 19.44 -1.05
N TRP A 7 -1.67 19.70 -1.39
CA TRP A 7 -2.78 18.86 -0.96
C TRP A 7 -2.63 17.42 -1.48
N LEU A 8 -2.08 17.22 -2.69
CA LEU A 8 -1.82 15.90 -3.25
C LEU A 8 -0.72 15.19 -2.47
N LEU A 9 0.35 15.91 -2.11
CA LEU A 9 1.43 15.35 -1.30
C LEU A 9 0.95 14.97 0.10
N ILE A 10 0.11 15.79 0.73
CA ILE A 10 -0.50 15.48 2.03
C ILE A 10 -1.40 14.25 1.91
N LEU A 11 -2.21 14.17 0.85
CA LEU A 11 -3.09 13.03 0.59
C LEU A 11 -2.31 11.73 0.37
N LEU A 12 -1.16 11.80 -0.30
CA LEU A 12 -0.31 10.64 -0.62
C LEU A 12 0.65 10.27 0.52
N ALA A 13 0.95 11.16 1.46
CA ALA A 13 1.90 10.90 2.54
C ALA A 13 1.62 9.60 3.34
N PRO A 14 0.37 9.25 3.68
CA PRO A 14 0.09 7.99 4.38
C PRO A 14 0.51 6.76 3.58
N THR A 15 0.42 6.78 2.24
CA THR A 15 0.73 5.63 1.38
C THR A 15 2.23 5.33 1.29
N ILE A 16 3.08 6.14 1.92
CA ILE A 16 4.51 5.85 2.07
C ILE A 16 4.92 5.76 3.54
N LEU A 17 4.44 6.67 4.40
CA LEU A 17 4.82 6.71 5.80
C LEU A 17 4.32 5.48 6.58
N VAL A 18 3.05 5.09 6.36
CA VAL A 18 2.47 3.94 7.06
C VAL A 18 3.15 2.63 6.62
N PRO A 19 3.22 2.29 5.31
CA PRO A 19 3.90 1.07 4.87
C PRO A 19 5.35 0.97 5.34
N VAL A 20 6.11 2.07 5.30
CA VAL A 20 7.50 2.07 5.78
C VAL A 20 7.56 1.90 7.30
N GLY A 21 6.64 2.53 8.04
CA GLY A 21 6.57 2.38 9.50
C GLY A 21 6.12 0.98 9.93
N THR A 22 5.27 0.32 9.15
CA THR A 22 4.69 -0.97 9.50
C THR A 22 5.35 -2.17 8.82
N LEU A 23 6.33 -1.96 7.91
CA LEU A 23 6.94 -3.05 7.14
C LEU A 23 7.52 -4.15 8.04
N VAL A 24 8.09 -3.78 9.18
CA VAL A 24 8.74 -4.71 10.11
C VAL A 24 7.75 -5.77 10.58
N PHE A 25 6.49 -5.39 10.81
CA PHE A 25 5.43 -6.34 11.21
C PHE A 25 5.07 -7.27 10.05
N PHE A 26 5.00 -6.79 8.81
CA PHE A 26 4.72 -7.65 7.66
C PHE A 26 5.87 -8.59 7.30
N LEU A 27 7.12 -8.21 7.59
CA LEU A 27 8.29 -9.05 7.32
C LEU A 27 8.58 -10.04 8.44
N PHE A 28 8.36 -9.67 9.70
CA PHE A 28 8.84 -10.43 10.86
C PHE A 28 7.76 -10.70 11.91
N GLY A 29 6.58 -10.10 11.80
CA GLY A 29 5.50 -10.22 12.78
C GLY A 29 4.66 -11.48 12.67
N ASN A 30 5.05 -12.44 11.81
CA ASN A 30 4.32 -13.70 11.58
C ASN A 30 2.83 -13.49 11.29
N ILE A 31 2.52 -12.51 10.43
CA ILE A 31 1.15 -12.13 10.09
C ILE A 31 0.47 -13.25 9.30
N LEU A 32 -0.74 -13.61 9.72
CA LEU A 32 -1.56 -14.61 9.05
C LEU A 32 -2.86 -13.95 8.56
N LEU A 33 -3.18 -14.12 7.28
CA LEU A 33 -4.45 -13.68 6.71
C LEU A 33 -5.54 -14.75 6.91
N TRP A 34 -5.14 -16.02 6.93
CA TRP A 34 -5.95 -17.16 7.27
C TRP A 34 -5.10 -18.20 8.02
N PRO A 35 -5.72 -19.19 8.69
CA PRO A 35 -4.98 -20.26 9.36
C PRO A 35 -4.11 -21.06 8.39
N GLU A 36 -2.99 -21.60 8.88
CA GLU A 36 -2.12 -22.46 8.07
C GLU A 36 -2.93 -23.58 7.42
N CYS A 37 -2.69 -23.78 6.12
CA CYS A 37 -3.34 -24.80 5.33
C CYS A 37 -2.28 -25.74 4.76
N ASP A 38 -2.61 -27.03 4.62
CA ASP A 38 -1.71 -28.02 4.01
C ASP A 38 -1.42 -27.73 2.53
N SER A 39 -2.17 -26.83 1.90
CA SER A 39 -1.95 -26.42 0.51
C SER A 39 -0.82 -25.41 0.38
N THR A 40 0.30 -25.84 -0.20
CA THR A 40 1.44 -24.97 -0.55
C THR A 40 1.02 -23.76 -1.40
N LEU A 41 0.05 -23.94 -2.31
CA LEU A 41 -0.43 -22.85 -3.17
C LEU A 41 -1.08 -21.74 -2.33
N LEU A 42 -1.94 -22.10 -1.38
CA LEU A 42 -2.58 -21.11 -0.51
C LEU A 42 -1.55 -20.39 0.35
N ASN A 43 -0.55 -21.09 0.89
CA ASN A 43 0.50 -20.45 1.70
C ASN A 43 1.34 -19.46 0.88
N VAL A 44 1.66 -19.79 -0.38
CA VAL A 44 2.34 -18.86 -1.30
C VAL A 44 1.45 -17.65 -1.64
N LEU A 45 0.16 -17.87 -1.90
CA LEU A 45 -0.78 -16.78 -2.18
C LEU A 45 -0.92 -15.84 -0.99
N GLN A 46 -0.99 -16.37 0.23
CA GLN A 46 -0.99 -15.59 1.46
C GLN A 46 0.25 -14.70 1.55
N TYR A 47 1.42 -15.30 1.34
CA TYR A 47 2.68 -14.58 1.38
C TYR A 47 2.69 -13.41 0.37
N LEU A 48 2.28 -13.66 -0.87
CA LEU A 48 2.21 -12.62 -1.91
C LEU A 48 1.24 -11.49 -1.53
N LEU A 49 0.08 -11.81 -0.95
CA LEU A 49 -0.88 -10.81 -0.47
C LEU A 49 -0.31 -9.99 0.69
N ILE A 50 0.42 -10.62 1.61
CA ILE A 50 1.11 -9.94 2.71
C ILE A 50 2.13 -8.93 2.17
N GLN A 51 2.93 -9.32 1.17
CA GLN A 51 3.90 -8.41 0.56
C GLN A 51 3.23 -7.22 -0.15
N LEU A 52 2.04 -7.42 -0.74
CA LEU A 52 1.29 -6.35 -1.40
C LEU A 52 0.85 -5.25 -0.44
N PHE A 53 0.66 -5.54 0.86
CA PHE A 53 0.22 -4.54 1.84
C PHE A 53 1.25 -3.44 2.12
N TRP A 54 2.54 -3.69 1.92
CA TRP A 54 3.57 -2.66 2.05
C TRP A 54 4.11 -2.19 0.69
N ILE A 55 4.25 -3.09 -0.29
CA ILE A 55 4.74 -2.74 -1.63
C ILE A 55 3.70 -1.92 -2.41
N GLY A 56 2.43 -2.35 -2.38
CA GLY A 56 1.35 -1.76 -3.18
C GLY A 56 1.12 -0.27 -2.91
N PRO A 57 0.97 0.17 -1.65
CA PRO A 57 0.86 1.59 -1.31
C PRO A 57 2.07 2.43 -1.76
N ILE A 58 3.30 1.91 -1.62
CA ILE A 58 4.52 2.60 -2.04
C ILE A 58 4.53 2.78 -3.56
N ILE A 59 4.20 1.73 -4.32
CA ILE A 59 4.10 1.83 -5.79
C ILE A 59 3.03 2.85 -6.18
N SER A 60 1.87 2.80 -5.52
CA SER A 60 0.78 3.75 -5.76
C SER A 60 1.21 5.20 -5.56
N PHE A 61 2.01 5.50 -4.53
CA PHE A 61 2.58 6.83 -4.30
C PHE A 61 3.32 7.35 -5.53
N PHE A 62 4.30 6.59 -6.04
CA PHE A 62 5.12 7.00 -7.18
C PHE A 62 4.32 7.05 -8.48
N VAL A 63 3.43 6.08 -8.71
CA VAL A 63 2.58 6.05 -9.90
C VAL A 63 1.60 7.23 -9.93
N SER A 64 1.06 7.63 -8.77
CA SER A 64 0.18 8.80 -8.68
C SER A 64 0.92 10.09 -9.03
N LEU A 65 2.13 10.28 -8.49
CA LEU A 65 2.98 11.43 -8.83
C LEU A 65 3.39 11.44 -10.30
N PHE A 66 3.66 10.27 -10.87
CA PHE A 66 3.99 10.13 -12.29
C PHE A 66 2.82 10.54 -13.18
N PHE A 67 1.61 10.05 -12.91
CA PHE A 67 0.42 10.45 -13.67
C PHE A 67 0.10 11.94 -13.52
N TRP A 68 0.33 12.51 -12.33
CA TRP A 68 0.18 13.93 -12.12
C TRP A 68 1.15 14.75 -12.99
N GLY A 69 2.42 14.33 -13.06
CA GLY A 69 3.44 14.96 -13.91
C GLY A 69 3.13 14.92 -15.41
N TRP A 70 2.30 13.97 -15.86
CA TRP A 70 1.80 13.86 -17.23
C TRP A 70 0.42 14.48 -17.46
N ALA A 71 -0.05 15.35 -16.56
CA ALA A 71 -1.36 15.99 -16.63
C ALA A 71 -2.54 14.99 -16.71
N ARG A 72 -2.36 13.75 -16.22
CA ARG A 72 -3.40 12.71 -16.12
C ARG A 72 -4.00 12.70 -14.72
N GLU A 73 -4.61 13.80 -14.34
CA GLU A 73 -5.10 14.04 -12.96
C GLU A 73 -6.04 12.94 -12.46
N ARG A 74 -6.98 12.47 -13.31
CA ARG A 74 -7.91 11.40 -12.93
C ARG A 74 -7.18 10.10 -12.59
N SER A 75 -6.20 9.71 -13.41
CA SER A 75 -5.39 8.51 -13.16
C SER A 75 -4.53 8.64 -11.91
N ALA A 76 -4.00 9.84 -11.65
CA ALA A 76 -3.28 10.14 -10.43
C ALA A 76 -4.17 9.99 -9.18
N ILE A 77 -5.41 10.49 -9.25
CA ILE A 77 -6.38 10.38 -8.15
C ILE A 77 -6.80 8.91 -7.93
N TYR A 78 -7.11 8.16 -8.99
CA TYR A 78 -7.49 6.75 -8.84
C TYR A 78 -6.39 5.90 -8.23
N THR A 79 -5.14 6.14 -8.65
CA THR A 79 -3.99 5.44 -8.06
C THR A 79 -3.77 5.85 -6.62
N ALA A 80 -3.91 7.13 -6.27
CA ALA A 80 -3.84 7.61 -4.88
C ALA A 80 -4.90 6.94 -3.99
N ILE A 81 -6.15 6.89 -4.44
CA ILE A 81 -7.24 6.22 -3.71
C ILE A 81 -6.93 4.73 -3.52
N GLY A 82 -6.44 4.05 -4.56
CA GLY A 82 -6.03 2.65 -4.47
C GLY A 82 -4.93 2.42 -3.43
N GLY A 83 -3.92 3.30 -3.37
CA GLY A 83 -2.87 3.24 -2.36
C GLY A 83 -3.37 3.49 -0.95
N LEU A 84 -4.29 4.44 -0.78
CA LEU A 84 -4.92 4.74 0.51
C LEU A 84 -5.78 3.58 1.00
N LEU A 85 -6.55 2.94 0.13
CA LEU A 85 -7.34 1.76 0.47
C LEU A 85 -6.44 0.59 0.89
N LEU A 86 -5.34 0.35 0.18
CA LEU A 86 -4.36 -0.67 0.57
C LEU A 86 -3.70 -0.34 1.91
N THR A 87 -3.44 0.94 2.17
CA THR A 87 -2.88 1.41 3.46
C THR A 87 -3.89 1.22 4.60
N ALA A 88 -5.17 1.52 4.37
CA ALA A 88 -6.21 1.30 5.36
C ALA A 88 -6.40 -0.21 5.64
N ALA A 89 -6.38 -1.03 4.59
CA ALA A 89 -6.46 -2.48 4.71
C ALA A 89 -5.25 -3.05 5.47
N SER A 90 -4.04 -2.54 5.24
CA SER A 90 -2.85 -3.00 5.96
C SER A 90 -2.93 -2.70 7.46
N ILE A 91 -3.41 -1.51 7.84
CA ILE A 91 -3.68 -1.16 9.24
C ILE A 91 -4.74 -2.09 9.83
N CYS A 92 -5.82 -2.36 9.11
CA CYS A 92 -6.88 -3.25 9.56
C CYS A 92 -6.36 -4.68 9.82
N VAL A 93 -5.56 -5.22 8.90
CA VAL A 93 -4.93 -6.54 9.06
C VAL A 93 -4.08 -6.57 10.32
N LEU A 94 -3.23 -5.56 10.53
CA LEU A 94 -2.37 -5.46 11.71
C LEU A 94 -3.17 -5.33 13.01
N ALA A 95 -4.28 -4.60 13.00
CA ALA A 95 -5.14 -4.44 14.17
C ALA A 95 -5.91 -5.71 14.56
N LEU A 96 -5.98 -6.69 13.65
CA LEU A 96 -6.66 -7.96 13.84
C LEU A 96 -5.70 -9.13 14.14
N GLN A 97 -4.39 -8.90 14.12
CA GLN A 97 -3.39 -9.87 14.58
C GLN A 97 -3.32 -9.89 16.11
#